data_AF-A0A1J3DJM7-F1
#
_entry.id   AF-A0A1J3DJM7-F1
#
_cell.length_a   1.000
_cell.length_b   1.000
_cell.length_c   1.000
_cell.angle_alpha   90.00
_cell.angle_beta   90.00
_cell.angle_gamma   90.00
#
_symmetry.space_group_name_H-M   'P 1'
#
loop_
_entity.id
_entity.type
_entity.pdbx_description
1 polymer ?
#
loop_
_entity_poly.entity_id
_entity_poly.type
_entity_poly.pdbx_seq_one_letter_code
_entity_poly.pdbx_strand_id
1 'polypeptide(L)'
;EAHSLMNNMPFEPDGAIWGTLLGASRVHGNTELAETAADKIFAMEPENSGMYVLLSNLYAASGRWGDVGKLRVRMRDKGVKKVTGYSWIEIQNKNHTFSVGDEFHDE
;
A
#
# COMPACT_ATOMS: atom_id res chain seq x y z
N GLU A 1 5.21 -10.38 20.19
CA GLU A 1 3.76 -10.11 20.35
C GLU A 1 2.96 -10.30 19.05
N ALA A 2 3.22 -9.56 17.96
CA ALA A 2 2.40 -9.66 16.75
C ALA A 2 2.35 -11.06 16.11
N HIS A 3 3.48 -11.77 16.01
CA HIS A 3 3.52 -13.17 15.56
C HIS A 3 2.76 -14.12 16.50
N SER A 4 2.86 -13.90 17.82
CA SER A 4 2.12 -14.67 18.83
C SER A 4 0.62 -14.43 18.72
N LEU A 5 0.21 -13.20 18.38
CA LEU A 5 -1.19 -12.83 18.20
C LEU A 5 -1.80 -13.57 17.00
N MET A 6 -1.06 -13.67 15.89
CA MET A 6 -1.52 -14.43 14.71
C MET A 6 -1.59 -15.93 14.95
N ASN A 7 -0.59 -16.50 15.63
CA ASN A 7 -0.56 -17.93 15.91
C ASN A 7 -1.65 -18.36 16.91
N ASN A 8 -2.20 -17.42 17.68
CA ASN A 8 -3.24 -17.67 18.68
C ASN A 8 -4.65 -17.36 18.16
N MET A 9 -4.82 -16.99 16.88
CA MET A 9 -6.16 -16.73 16.36
C MET A 9 -6.92 -18.04 16.14
N PRO A 10 -8.21 -18.10 16.51
CA PRO A 10 -9.03 -19.29 16.32
C PRO A 10 -9.41 -19.54 14.84
N PHE A 11 -8.98 -18.68 13.92
CA PHE A 11 -9.27 -18.72 12.49
C PHE A 11 -8.08 -18.20 11.68
N GLU A 12 -8.03 -18.58 10.40
CA GLU A 12 -7.01 -18.09 9.46
C GLU A 12 -7.15 -16.57 9.26
N PRO A 13 -6.08 -15.78 9.40
CA PRO A 13 -6.15 -14.33 9.23
C PRO A 13 -6.53 -13.95 7.79
N ASP A 14 -7.50 -13.05 7.65
CA ASP A 14 -7.93 -12.50 6.36
C ASP A 14 -7.06 -11.31 5.91
N GLY A 15 -7.33 -10.80 4.70
CA GLY A 15 -6.63 -9.65 4.12
C GLY A 15 -6.65 -8.40 5.01
N ALA A 16 -7.73 -8.18 5.78
CA ALA A 16 -7.85 -7.03 6.66
C ALA A 16 -6.90 -7.14 7.87
N ILE A 17 -6.76 -8.33 8.45
CA ILE A 17 -5.85 -8.57 9.58
C ILE A 17 -4.40 -8.42 9.14
N TRP A 18 -4.03 -9.01 8.00
CA TRP A 18 -2.71 -8.85 7.43
C TRP A 18 -2.41 -7.39 7.05
N GLY A 19 -3.39 -6.69 6.47
CA GLY A 19 -3.28 -5.26 6.16
C GLY A 19 -3.06 -4.40 7.40
N THR A 20 -3.75 -4.72 8.50
CA THR A 20 -3.57 -4.07 9.80
C THR A 20 -2.17 -4.29 10.35
N LEU A 21 -1.65 -5.51 10.26
CA LEU A 21 -0.28 -5.84 10.68
C LEU A 21 0.78 -5.12 9.83
N LEU A 22 0.59 -5.04 8.51
CA LEU A 22 1.47 -4.28 7.63
C LEU A 22 1.47 -2.78 7.99
N GLY A 23 0.30 -2.21 8.24
CA GLY A 23 0.14 -0.83 8.69
C GLY A 23 0.81 -0.55 10.04
N ALA A 24 0.61 -1.44 11.02
CA ALA A 24 1.24 -1.34 12.34
C ALA A 24 2.77 -1.49 12.25
N SER A 25 3.25 -2.39 11.38
CA SER A 25 4.68 -2.61 11.15
C SER A 25 5.38 -1.34 10.66
N ARG A 26 4.68 -0.48 9.90
CA ARG A 26 5.18 0.85 9.52
C ARG A 26 5.40 1.77 10.72
N VAL A 27 4.47 1.77 11.70
CA VAL A 27 4.55 2.62 12.89
C VAL A 27 5.72 2.22 13.78
N HIS A 28 5.99 0.92 13.88
CA HIS A 28 7.05 0.37 14.74
C HIS A 28 8.37 0.12 14.01
N GLY A 29 8.45 0.39 12.70
CA GLY A 29 9.65 0.17 11.89
C GLY A 29 10.05 -1.30 11.71
N ASN A 30 9.13 -2.25 11.94
CA ASN A 30 9.41 -3.67 11.81
C ASN A 30 9.27 -4.12 10.35
N THR A 31 10.37 -4.03 9.60
CA THR A 31 10.37 -4.32 8.16
C THR A 31 10.11 -5.80 7.85
N GLU A 32 10.62 -6.72 8.67
CA GLU A 32 10.47 -8.16 8.46
C GLU A 32 9.01 -8.61 8.62
N LEU A 33 8.32 -8.08 9.63
CA LEU A 33 6.88 -8.32 9.82
C LEU A 33 6.06 -7.70 8.68
N ALA A 34 6.45 -6.51 8.21
CA ALA A 34 5.82 -5.88 7.06
C ALA A 34 5.96 -6.73 5.80
N GLU A 35 7.15 -7.24 5.49
CA GLU A 35 7.39 -8.12 4.34
C GLU A 35 6.54 -9.39 4.41
N THR A 36 6.51 -10.04 5.57
CA THR A 36 5.70 -11.25 5.80
C THR A 36 4.21 -10.98 5.57
N ALA A 37 3.70 -9.90 6.16
CA ALA A 37 2.29 -9.51 6.01
C ALA A 37 1.96 -9.17 4.56
N ALA A 38 2.83 -8.41 3.89
CA ALA A 38 2.64 -8.02 2.50
C ALA A 38 2.63 -9.23 1.55
N ASP A 39 3.51 -10.22 1.74
CA ASP A 39 3.51 -11.41 0.89
C ASP A 39 2.24 -12.26 1.07
N LYS A 40 1.69 -12.34 2.29
CA LYS A 40 0.40 -12.96 2.54
C LYS A 40 -0.73 -12.22 1.82
N ILE A 41 -0.76 -10.89 1.93
CA ILE A 41 -1.72 -10.05 1.20
C ILE A 41 -1.58 -10.23 -0.30
N PHE A 42 -0.36 -10.20 -0.87
CA PHE A 42 -0.18 -10.31 -2.32
C PHE A 42 -0.52 -11.69 -2.89
N ALA A 43 -0.59 -12.72 -2.04
CA ALA A 43 -1.10 -14.02 -2.39
C ALA A 43 -2.64 -14.06 -2.40
N MET A 44 -3.30 -13.37 -1.45
CA MET A 44 -4.76 -13.34 -1.33
C MET A 44 -5.42 -12.28 -2.23
N GLU A 45 -4.84 -11.09 -2.28
CA GLU A 45 -5.34 -9.88 -2.94
C GLU A 45 -4.24 -9.28 -3.84
N PRO A 46 -3.85 -9.96 -4.94
CA PRO A 46 -2.74 -9.56 -5.78
C PRO A 46 -2.92 -8.18 -6.43
N GLU A 47 -4.15 -7.68 -6.54
CA GLU A 47 -4.51 -6.40 -7.15
C GLU A 47 -4.62 -5.24 -6.16
N ASN A 48 -4.38 -5.47 -4.87
CA ASN A 48 -4.49 -4.44 -3.84
C ASN A 48 -3.33 -3.44 -3.91
N SER A 49 -3.47 -2.43 -4.77
CA SER A 49 -2.45 -1.40 -5.03
C SER A 49 -2.02 -0.65 -3.77
N GLY A 50 -2.93 -0.46 -2.81
CA GLY A 50 -2.64 0.23 -1.55
C GLY A 50 -1.56 -0.49 -0.73
N MET A 51 -1.59 -1.82 -0.72
CA MET A 51 -0.65 -2.63 0.05
C MET A 51 0.75 -2.65 -0.58
N TYR A 52 0.85 -2.61 -1.91
CA TYR A 52 2.13 -2.39 -2.60
C TYR A 52 2.71 -1.01 -2.28
N VAL A 53 1.88 0.03 -2.31
CA VAL A 53 2.33 1.40 -1.97
C VAL A 53 2.81 1.47 -0.53
N LEU A 54 2.11 0.82 0.40
CA LEU A 54 2.47 0.81 1.81
C LEU A 54 3.85 0.15 2.05
N LEU A 55 4.09 -1.03 1.47
CA LEU A 55 5.39 -1.69 1.54
C LEU A 55 6.49 -0.88 0.83
N SER A 56 6.18 -0.28 -0.33
CA SER A 56 7.11 0.59 -1.05
C SER A 56 7.56 1.78 -0.20
N ASN A 57 6.64 2.40 0.54
CA ASN A 57 6.94 3.54 1.39
C ASN A 57 7.81 3.11 2.58
N LEU A 58 7.59 1.91 3.11
CA LEU A 58 8.41 1.35 4.18
C LEU A 58 9.84 1.10 3.72
N TYR A 59 10.04 0.50 2.54
CA TYR A 59 11.36 0.38 1.94
C TYR A 59 12.04 1.72 1.69
N ALA A 60 11.31 2.71 1.18
CA ALA A 60 11.84 4.05 0.94
C ALA A 60 12.29 4.73 2.26
N ALA A 61 11.49 4.63 3.31
CA ALA A 61 11.83 5.17 4.64
C ALA A 61 13.10 4.52 5.23
N SER A 62 13.37 3.26 4.91
CA SER A 62 14.59 2.54 5.29
C SER A 62 15.75 2.66 4.28
N GLY A 63 15.62 3.51 3.25
CA GLY A 63 16.66 3.70 2.22
C GLY A 63 16.84 2.53 1.25
N ARG A 64 15.94 1.53 1.27
CA ARG A 64 15.97 0.31 0.44
C ARG A 64 15.41 0.57 -0.96
N TRP A 65 15.98 1.54 -1.67
CA TRP A 65 15.51 1.95 -3.01
C TRP A 65 15.55 0.83 -4.06
N GLY A 66 16.48 -0.13 -3.92
CA GLY A 66 16.51 -1.33 -4.77
C GLY A 66 15.23 -2.16 -4.65
N ASP A 67 14.70 -2.31 -3.43
CA ASP A 67 13.47 -3.08 -3.19
C ASP A 67 12.22 -2.31 -3.59
N VAL A 68 12.23 -0.97 -3.49
CA VAL A 68 11.22 -0.11 -4.12
C VAL A 68 11.16 -0.36 -5.63
N GLY A 69 12.32 -0.41 -6.29
CA GLY A 69 12.41 -0.71 -7.72
C GLY A 69 11.82 -2.08 -8.08
N LYS A 70 12.22 -3.13 -7.35
CA LYS A 70 11.67 -4.48 -7.54
C LYS A 70 10.16 -4.53 -7.34
N LEU A 71 9.65 -3.82 -6.33
CA LEU A 71 8.22 -3.81 -6.04
C LEU A 71 7.43 -3.09 -7.14
N ARG A 72 7.97 -2.00 -7.70
CA ARG A 72 7.37 -1.32 -8.87
C ARG A 72 7.34 -2.22 -10.11
N VAL A 73 8.41 -2.99 -10.35
CA VAL A 73 8.43 -3.99 -11.43
C VAL A 73 7.35 -5.06 -11.19
N ARG A 74 7.27 -5.61 -9.97
CA ARG A 74 6.24 -6.59 -9.58
C ARG A 74 4.82 -6.06 -9.78
N MET A 75 4.55 -4.79 -9.43
CA MET A 75 3.26 -4.14 -9.68
C MET A 75 2.94 -4.07 -11.18
N ARG A 76 3.90 -3.60 -11.99
CA ARG A 76 3.73 -3.49 -13.45
C ARG A 76 3.47 -4.83 -14.09
N ASP A 77 4.23 -5.86 -13.72
CA ASP A 77 4.14 -7.19 -14.31
C ASP A 77 2.80 -7.87 -13.95
N LYS A 78 2.21 -7.50 -12.81
CA LYS A 78 0.86 -7.92 -12.39
C LYS A 78 -0.26 -7.00 -12.89
N GLY A 79 0.05 -5.94 -13.65
CA GLY A 79 -0.93 -4.95 -14.11
C GLY A 79 -1.50 -4.04 -13.01
N VAL A 80 -0.93 -4.07 -11.80
CA VAL A 80 -1.38 -3.28 -10.66
C VAL A 80 -0.95 -1.83 -10.85
N LYS A 81 -1.93 -0.95 -11.03
CA LYS A 81 -1.69 0.50 -11.07
C LYS A 81 -1.95 1.09 -9.69
N LYS A 82 -1.11 2.05 -9.28
CA LYS A 82 -1.40 2.86 -8.09
C LYS A 82 -2.73 3.57 -8.33
N VAL A 83 -3.67 3.45 -7.41
CA VAL A 83 -4.86 4.30 -7.40
C VAL A 83 -4.42 5.73 -7.09
N THR A 84 -4.52 6.62 -8.08
CA THR A 84 -4.28 8.05 -7.88
C THR A 84 -5.40 8.62 -7.01
N GLY A 85 -5.03 9.34 -5.95
CA GLY A 85 -6.00 10.10 -5.16
C GLY A 85 -6.45 11.34 -5.94
N TYR A 86 -7.74 11.63 -5.89
CA TYR A 86 -8.31 12.85 -6.44
C TYR A 86 -8.91 13.67 -5.30
N SER A 87 -8.71 14.98 -5.32
CA SER A 87 -9.52 15.94 -4.57
C SER A 87 -10.33 16.76 -5.56
N TRP A 88 -11.49 17.28 -5.15
CA TRP A 88 -12.25 18.20 -5.97
C TRP A 88 -12.81 19.34 -5.14
N ILE A 89 -12.97 20.50 -5.77
CA ILE A 89 -13.69 21.66 -5.21
C ILE A 89 -14.82 22.06 -6.17
N GLU A 90 -15.91 22.57 -5.62
CA GLU A 90 -17.04 23.09 -6.39
C GLU A 90 -17.08 24.61 -6.27
N ILE A 91 -16.99 25.30 -7.41
CA ILE A 91 -17.08 26.76 -7.49
C ILE A 91 -18.13 27.08 -8.55
N GLN A 92 -19.19 27.81 -8.18
CA GLN A 92 -20.26 28.22 -9.10
C GLN A 92 -20.84 27.07 -9.93
N ASN A 93 -21.17 25.92 -9.28
CA ASN A 93 -21.66 24.71 -9.95
C ASN A 93 -20.68 24.05 -10.94
N LYS A 94 -19.39 24.45 -10.94
CA LYS A 94 -18.33 23.76 -11.68
C LYS A 94 -17.46 22.94 -10.74
N ASN A 95 -17.23 21.69 -11.11
CA ASN A 95 -16.31 20.79 -10.40
C ASN A 95 -14.90 20.94 -10.96
N HIS A 96 -13.95 21.29 -10.10
CA HIS A 96 -12.53 21.30 -10.40
C HIS A 96 -11.88 20.10 -9.70
N THR A 97 -11.33 19.17 -10.46
CA THR A 97 -10.71 17.94 -9.94
C THR A 97 -9.19 18.08 -10.02
N PHE A 98 -8.50 17.70 -8.94
CA PHE A 98 -7.05 17.72 -8.80
C PHE A 98 -6.58 16.30 -8.55
N SER A 99 -5.60 15.84 -9.30
CA SER A 99 -4.95 14.56 -9.14
C SER A 99 -3.47 14.72 -8.75
N VAL A 100 -2.93 13.75 -8.00
CA VAL A 100 -1.51 13.77 -7.65
C VAL A 100 -0.66 13.58 -8.91
N GLY A 101 -0.04 14.67 -9.36
CA GLY A 101 0.77 14.71 -10.58
C GLY A 101 0.16 15.52 -11.73
N ASP A 102 -0.97 16.21 -11.52
CA ASP A 102 -1.50 17.16 -12.51
C ASP A 102 -0.53 18.34 -12.69
N GLU A 103 -0.01 18.50 -13.90
CA GLU A 103 0.80 19.66 -14.30
C GLU A 103 -0.01 20.72 -15.06
N PHE A 104 -1.24 20.38 -15.49
CA PHE A 104 -2.10 21.26 -16.27
C PHE A 104 -3.52 21.30 -15.69
N HIS A 105 -4.10 22.50 -15.71
CA HIS A 105 -5.49 22.78 -15.38
C HIS A 105 -6.07 23.59 -16.52
N ASP A 106 -7.05 23.02 -17.25
CA ASP A 106 -7.91 23.81 -18.14
C ASP A 106 -9.18 24.19 -17.37
N GLU A 107 -9.58 25.47 -17.48
CA GLU A 107 -10.72 26.11 -16.81
C GLU A 107 -12.10 25.81 -17.44
#